data_AF-A0A974WI30-F1
#
_entry.id   AF-A0A974WI30-F1
#
_cell.length_a   1.000
_cell.length_b   1.000
_cell.length_c   1.000
_cell.angle_alpha   90.00
_cell.angle_beta   90.00
_cell.angle_gamma   90.00
#
_symmetry.space_group_name_H-M   'P 1'
#
loop_
_entity.id
_entity.type
_entity.pdbx_description
1 polymer ?
#
loop_
_entity_poly.entity_id
_entity_poly.type
_entity_poly.pdbx_seq_one_letter_code
_entity_poly.pdbx_strand_id
1 'polypeptide(L)'
;MSHISSQIQPSNFMFEHYGSLITSYALATIVWYVLYSYTSFGRFWKDDANPEMQKPSLELLYATFAIIGIIGVGQLYVNNLLIPNSGNYKLIDALNQALIFSPVFILLLIRKQSTETIWLSKRNVGIRIVIGFGISLIALLVYHLERNNTAPIGEMLGNVYQPRNISHLVQVFMEDCAIALLFFRLSAWVGQKWSIAIVAFLFAAAHIPSLISTGASIQEFQNLFLDTLIGTIVFTALSKSKDIAWFFPLHFALDMTQYYGGQ
;
A
#
# COMPACT_ATOMS: atom_id res chain seq x y z
N MET A 1 22.27 -23.67 -38.22
CA MET A 1 21.08 -23.29 -37.44
C MET A 1 21.50 -22.29 -36.40
N SER A 2 21.34 -21.01 -36.71
CA SER A 2 21.69 -19.87 -35.85
C SER A 2 20.67 -19.74 -34.74
N HIS A 3 21.10 -19.88 -33.50
CA HIS A 3 20.36 -19.43 -32.32
C HIS A 3 20.20 -17.91 -32.40
N ILE A 4 19.09 -17.45 -32.98
CA ILE A 4 18.61 -16.08 -32.79
C ILE A 4 18.11 -16.03 -31.35
N SER A 5 18.99 -15.66 -30.40
CA SER A 5 18.51 -15.19 -29.11
C SER A 5 17.78 -13.88 -29.41
N SER A 6 16.46 -13.92 -29.47
CA SER A 6 15.64 -12.72 -29.44
C SER A 6 15.94 -12.03 -28.11
N GLN A 7 16.86 -11.07 -28.13
CA GLN A 7 17.05 -10.13 -27.06
C GLN A 7 15.75 -9.35 -26.93
N ILE A 8 14.83 -9.84 -26.10
CA ILE A 8 13.68 -9.07 -25.66
C ILE A 8 14.28 -7.80 -25.06
N GLN A 9 14.02 -6.66 -25.69
CA GLN A 9 14.57 -5.40 -25.24
C GLN A 9 14.04 -5.11 -23.84
N PRO A 10 14.91 -4.98 -22.82
CA PRO A 10 14.48 -4.84 -21.42
C PRO A 10 13.62 -3.59 -21.17
N SER A 11 13.65 -2.61 -22.07
CA SER A 11 12.81 -1.41 -22.01
C SER A 11 11.32 -1.70 -22.12
N ASN A 12 10.88 -2.60 -23.01
CA ASN A 12 9.44 -2.84 -23.23
C ASN A 12 8.76 -3.51 -22.02
N PHE A 13 9.49 -4.36 -21.31
CA PHE A 13 8.97 -5.10 -20.16
C PHE A 13 8.60 -4.18 -18.98
N MET A 14 9.39 -3.14 -18.74
CA MET A 14 9.14 -2.18 -17.67
C MET A 14 7.88 -1.35 -17.93
N PHE A 15 7.69 -0.89 -19.18
CA PHE A 15 6.49 -0.14 -19.57
C PHE A 15 5.22 -0.99 -19.49
N GLU A 16 5.29 -2.26 -19.92
CA GLU A 16 4.15 -3.19 -19.81
C GLU A 16 3.76 -3.41 -18.35
N HIS A 17 4.72 -3.69 -17.46
CA HIS A 17 4.44 -3.91 -16.05
C HIS A 17 3.79 -2.70 -15.36
N TYR A 18 4.39 -1.52 -15.49
CA TYR A 18 3.88 -0.29 -14.88
C TYR A 18 2.54 0.13 -15.49
N GLY A 19 2.37 -0.03 -16.82
CA GLY A 19 1.10 0.21 -17.49
C GLY A 19 -0.02 -0.64 -16.88
N SER A 20 0.21 -1.95 -16.72
CA SER A 20 -0.76 -2.86 -16.11
C SER A 20 -1.09 -2.50 -14.67
N LEU A 21 -0.12 -2.05 -13.87
CA LEU A 21 -0.38 -1.58 -12.50
C LEU A 21 -1.27 -0.33 -12.51
N ILE A 22 -0.96 0.66 -13.34
CA ILE A 22 -1.74 1.90 -13.46
C ILE A 22 -3.19 1.57 -13.82
N THR A 23 -3.40 0.76 -14.85
CA THR A 23 -4.76 0.41 -15.29
C THR A 23 -5.52 -0.35 -14.21
N SER A 24 -4.84 -1.26 -13.50
CA SER A 24 -5.44 -2.05 -12.43
C SER A 24 -5.87 -1.20 -11.24
N TYR A 25 -5.03 -0.27 -10.78
CA TYR A 25 -5.37 0.68 -9.71
C TYR A 25 -6.48 1.65 -10.14
N ALA A 26 -6.43 2.15 -11.38
CA ALA A 26 -7.46 3.04 -11.92
C ALA A 26 -8.82 2.33 -11.98
N LEU A 27 -8.87 1.10 -12.51
CA LEU A 27 -10.08 0.30 -12.57
C LEU A 27 -10.60 -0.02 -11.17
N ALA A 28 -9.73 -0.47 -10.26
CA ALA A 28 -10.11 -0.76 -8.88
C ALA A 28 -10.74 0.45 -8.18
N THR A 29 -10.18 1.64 -8.43
CA THR A 29 -10.71 2.91 -7.94
C THR A 29 -12.08 3.24 -8.54
N ILE A 30 -12.27 3.00 -9.84
CA ILE A 30 -13.56 3.19 -10.52
C ILE A 30 -14.61 2.22 -9.96
N VAL A 31 -14.28 0.94 -9.84
CA VAL A 31 -15.17 -0.09 -9.26
C VAL A 31 -15.55 0.29 -7.84
N TRP A 32 -14.58 0.68 -7.02
CA TRP A 32 -14.84 1.18 -5.68
C TRP A 32 -15.78 2.39 -5.70
N TYR A 33 -15.56 3.37 -6.59
CA TYR A 33 -16.41 4.56 -6.68
C TYR A 33 -17.85 4.23 -7.07
N VAL A 34 -18.05 3.31 -8.00
CA VAL A 34 -19.37 2.80 -8.41
C VAL A 34 -20.06 2.17 -7.21
N LEU A 35 -19.38 1.26 -6.49
CA LEU A 35 -19.92 0.60 -5.30
C LEU A 35 -20.24 1.62 -4.20
N TYR A 36 -19.34 2.56 -3.93
CA TYR A 36 -19.54 3.62 -2.95
C TYR A 36 -20.77 4.50 -3.28
N SER A 37 -20.99 4.80 -4.56
CA SER A 37 -22.12 5.62 -5.01
C SER A 37 -23.47 4.90 -4.92
N TYR A 38 -23.46 3.56 -4.94
CA TYR A 38 -24.67 2.76 -4.87
C TYR A 38 -25.19 2.67 -3.42
N THR A 39 -26.44 3.10 -3.18
CA THR A 39 -27.00 3.30 -1.83
C THR A 39 -26.88 2.08 -0.91
N SER A 40 -27.08 0.87 -1.45
CA SER A 40 -27.01 -0.39 -0.69
C SER A 40 -25.61 -0.73 -0.19
N PHE A 41 -24.56 -0.30 -0.91
CA PHE A 41 -23.16 -0.51 -0.53
C PHE A 41 -22.60 0.70 0.21
N GLY A 42 -22.97 1.93 -0.18
CA GLY A 42 -22.54 3.16 0.47
C GLY A 42 -22.84 3.20 1.97
N ARG A 43 -23.92 2.53 2.44
CA ARG A 43 -24.21 2.39 3.89
C ARG A 43 -23.09 1.72 4.69
N PHE A 44 -22.23 0.93 4.05
CA PHE A 44 -21.10 0.31 4.73
C PHE A 44 -20.01 1.32 5.09
N TRP A 45 -19.90 2.43 4.35
CA TRP A 45 -18.94 3.53 4.56
C TRP A 45 -19.57 4.81 5.11
N LYS A 46 -20.91 4.91 5.13
CA LYS A 46 -21.61 6.01 5.81
C LYS A 46 -21.49 5.82 7.31
N ASP A 47 -21.05 6.89 7.96
CA ASP A 47 -20.75 7.02 9.39
C ASP A 47 -19.39 6.48 9.82
N ASP A 48 -18.50 7.42 10.13
CA ASP A 48 -17.86 7.57 11.43
C ASP A 48 -17.69 9.07 11.69
N ALA A 49 -17.80 9.51 12.95
CA ALA A 49 -17.48 10.90 13.31
C ALA A 49 -16.06 11.20 12.82
N ASN A 50 -15.84 12.35 12.19
CA ASN A 50 -14.47 12.79 11.89
C ASN A 50 -13.87 13.29 13.19
N PRO A 51 -12.92 12.57 13.82
CA PRO A 51 -12.33 13.05 15.05
C PRO A 51 -11.66 14.40 14.76
N GLU A 52 -12.08 15.45 15.44
CA GLU A 52 -11.45 16.76 15.26
C GLU A 52 -10.11 16.80 15.99
N MET A 53 -9.09 17.33 15.32
CA MET A 53 -7.77 17.54 15.92
C MET A 53 -7.69 18.96 16.46
N GLN A 54 -7.58 19.12 17.77
CA GLN A 54 -7.49 20.45 18.41
C GLN A 54 -6.23 21.22 18.04
N LYS A 55 -5.10 20.52 17.85
CA LYS A 55 -3.79 21.11 17.51
C LYS A 55 -3.14 20.38 16.33
N PRO A 56 -3.62 20.59 15.09
CA PRO A 56 -3.20 19.80 13.93
C PRO A 56 -1.69 19.80 13.67
N SER A 57 -1.01 20.94 13.83
CA SER A 57 0.44 21.04 13.62
C SER A 57 1.25 20.21 14.63
N LEU A 58 0.82 20.18 15.90
CA LEU A 58 1.44 19.38 16.94
C LEU A 58 1.20 17.88 16.70
N GLU A 59 0.00 17.50 16.26
CA GLU A 59 -0.31 16.12 15.91
C GLU A 59 0.50 15.65 14.70
N LEU A 60 0.74 16.52 13.72
CA LEU A 60 1.65 16.22 12.61
C LEU A 60 3.09 16.02 13.10
N LEU A 61 3.58 16.86 14.02
CA LEU A 61 4.91 16.66 14.62
C LEU A 61 5.03 15.28 15.28
N TYR A 62 4.00 14.83 16.01
CA TYR A 62 3.98 13.49 16.57
C TYR A 62 3.96 12.38 15.51
N ALA A 63 3.19 12.57 14.42
CA ALA A 63 3.20 11.63 13.31
C ALA A 63 4.61 11.54 12.68
N THR A 64 5.30 12.67 12.50
CA THR A 64 6.69 12.69 12.03
C THR A 64 7.62 11.92 12.97
N PHE A 65 7.50 12.09 14.29
CA PHE A 65 8.27 11.30 15.25
C PHE A 65 7.96 9.79 15.16
N ALA A 66 6.71 9.41 14.92
CA ALA A 66 6.36 8.00 14.69
C ALA A 66 7.02 7.47 13.41
N ILE A 67 7.01 8.21 12.31
CA ILE A 67 7.71 7.83 11.06
C ILE A 67 9.21 7.68 11.28
N ILE A 68 9.85 8.62 12.00
CA ILE A 68 11.27 8.50 12.38
C ILE A 68 11.49 7.23 13.22
N GLY A 69 10.57 6.91 14.12
CA GLY A 69 10.58 5.67 14.90
C GLY A 69 10.52 4.43 14.01
N ILE A 70 9.64 4.40 13.00
CA ILE A 70 9.55 3.29 12.03
C ILE A 70 10.87 3.09 11.31
N ILE A 71 11.46 4.18 10.80
CA ILE A 71 12.77 4.14 10.14
C ILE A 71 13.84 3.62 11.10
N GLY A 72 13.87 4.13 12.34
CA GLY A 72 14.83 3.71 13.36
C GLY A 72 14.73 2.22 13.69
N VAL A 73 13.52 1.68 13.90
CA VAL A 73 13.32 0.25 14.15
C VAL A 73 13.63 -0.58 12.89
N GLY A 74 13.31 -0.07 11.70
CA GLY A 74 13.72 -0.67 10.43
C GLY A 74 15.25 -0.79 10.28
N GLN A 75 16.01 0.21 10.73
CA GLN A 75 17.47 0.11 10.77
C GLN A 75 17.94 -0.96 11.76
N LEU A 76 17.29 -1.13 12.91
CA LEU A 76 17.60 -2.24 13.83
C LEU A 76 17.36 -3.59 13.15
N TYR A 77 16.29 -3.72 12.36
CA TYR A 77 16.00 -4.94 11.59
C TYR A 77 17.11 -5.24 10.58
N VAL A 78 17.52 -4.26 9.77
CA VAL A 78 18.60 -4.41 8.78
C VAL A 78 19.93 -4.79 9.43
N ASN A 79 20.20 -4.29 10.64
CA ASN A 79 21.39 -4.63 11.41
C ASN A 79 21.29 -5.94 12.20
N ASN A 80 20.26 -6.76 11.96
CA ASN A 80 19.99 -8.03 12.66
C ASN A 80 19.86 -7.87 14.20
N LEU A 81 19.36 -6.72 14.65
CA LEU A 81 19.17 -6.39 16.07
C LEU A 81 17.73 -6.61 16.57
N LEU A 82 16.79 -6.99 15.69
CA LEU A 82 15.45 -7.44 16.07
C LEU A 82 15.43 -8.96 16.31
N ILE A 83 14.26 -9.59 16.25
CA ILE A 83 14.09 -11.02 16.56
C ILE A 83 14.91 -11.85 15.55
N PRO A 84 15.87 -12.67 16.01
CA PRO A 84 16.70 -13.49 15.13
C PRO A 84 15.87 -14.51 14.36
N ASN A 85 16.21 -14.70 13.09
CA ASN A 85 15.40 -15.48 12.16
C ASN A 85 15.87 -16.96 12.05
N SER A 86 15.99 -17.67 13.17
CA SER A 86 16.46 -19.07 13.21
C SER A 86 15.30 -20.07 13.04
N GLY A 87 14.96 -20.39 11.79
CA GLY A 87 14.18 -21.61 11.45
C GLY A 87 12.71 -21.40 11.03
N ASN A 88 11.97 -20.46 11.63
CA ASN A 88 10.62 -20.09 11.15
C ASN A 88 10.62 -18.68 10.54
N TYR A 89 11.28 -18.59 9.38
CA TYR A 89 11.66 -17.30 8.80
C TYR A 89 10.48 -16.35 8.56
N LYS A 90 9.29 -16.90 8.27
CA LYS A 90 8.12 -16.12 7.81
C LYS A 90 7.35 -15.46 8.95
N LEU A 91 7.08 -16.22 10.01
CA LEU A 91 6.30 -15.72 11.14
C LEU A 91 7.13 -14.74 11.96
N ILE A 92 8.41 -15.03 12.16
CA ILE A 92 9.34 -14.12 12.83
C ILE A 92 9.50 -12.84 12.01
N ASP A 93 9.60 -12.96 10.68
CA ASP A 93 9.65 -11.78 9.81
C ASP A 93 8.36 -10.94 9.91
N ALA A 94 7.18 -11.58 9.89
CA ALA A 94 5.91 -10.88 10.12
C ALA A 94 5.86 -10.17 11.49
N LEU A 95 6.39 -10.78 12.54
CA LEU A 95 6.51 -10.14 13.86
C LEU A 95 7.48 -8.95 13.83
N ASN A 96 8.60 -9.06 13.12
CA ASN A 96 9.53 -7.96 12.92
C ASN A 96 8.87 -6.81 12.13
N GLN A 97 8.06 -7.09 11.10
CA GLN A 97 7.26 -6.07 10.41
C GLN A 97 6.29 -5.38 11.38
N ALA A 98 5.60 -6.14 12.24
CA ALA A 98 4.73 -5.55 13.25
C ALA A 98 5.50 -4.65 14.25
N LEU A 99 6.73 -5.04 14.64
CA LEU A 99 7.60 -4.23 15.50
C LEU A 99 8.07 -2.94 14.81
N ILE A 100 8.46 -3.02 13.53
CA ILE A 100 8.89 -1.87 12.73
C ILE A 100 7.80 -0.80 12.70
N PHE A 101 6.55 -1.19 12.47
CA PHE A 101 5.42 -0.26 12.40
C PHE A 101 4.73 0.02 13.75
N SER A 102 5.17 -0.60 14.85
CA SER A 102 4.62 -0.38 16.19
C SER A 102 4.60 1.09 16.67
N PRO A 103 5.50 2.01 16.25
CA PRO A 103 5.43 3.42 16.64
C PRO A 103 4.10 4.10 16.29
N VAL A 104 3.41 3.67 15.24
CA VAL A 104 2.06 4.15 14.88
C VAL A 104 1.07 3.87 16.02
N PHE A 105 1.05 2.64 16.50
CA PHE A 105 0.11 2.18 17.52
C PHE A 105 0.49 2.70 18.91
N ILE A 106 1.78 2.79 19.21
CA ILE A 106 2.28 3.44 20.43
C ILE A 106 1.82 4.90 20.48
N LEU A 107 1.90 5.63 19.36
CA LEU A 107 1.42 7.01 19.30
C LEU A 107 -0.09 7.08 19.60
N LEU A 108 -0.91 6.22 18.99
CA LEU A 108 -2.35 6.18 19.27
C LEU A 108 -2.64 5.89 20.74
N LEU A 109 -1.89 4.97 21.37
CA LEU A 109 -2.04 4.63 22.78
C LEU A 109 -1.66 5.81 23.69
N ILE A 110 -0.51 6.46 23.45
CA ILE A 110 -0.06 7.63 24.23
C ILE A 110 -1.06 8.79 24.11
N ARG A 111 -1.57 9.03 22.90
CA ARG A 111 -2.55 10.09 22.62
C ARG A 111 -3.99 9.69 22.95
N LYS A 112 -4.24 8.43 23.31
CA LYS A 112 -5.57 7.84 23.54
C LYS A 112 -6.52 8.09 22.37
N GLN A 113 -6.02 7.98 21.15
CA GLN A 113 -6.75 8.25 19.92
C GLN A 113 -7.47 6.99 19.39
N SER A 114 -8.62 7.18 18.76
CA SER A 114 -9.36 6.11 18.06
C SER A 114 -8.59 5.61 16.84
N THR A 115 -8.80 4.34 16.48
CA THR A 115 -8.29 3.73 15.24
C THR A 115 -8.87 4.39 13.98
N GLU A 116 -9.98 5.12 14.10
CA GLU A 116 -10.53 5.93 13.02
C GLU A 116 -9.55 7.02 12.55
N THR A 117 -8.64 7.46 13.42
CA THR A 117 -7.58 8.42 13.04
C THR A 117 -6.52 7.78 12.14
N ILE A 118 -6.49 6.46 11.99
CA ILE A 118 -5.69 5.74 10.99
C ILE A 118 -6.60 5.07 9.95
N TRP A 119 -7.82 5.57 9.77
CA TRP A 119 -8.80 5.05 8.81
C TRP A 119 -9.14 3.58 8.98
N LEU A 120 -9.03 3.06 10.21
CA LEU A 120 -9.46 1.72 10.55
C LEU A 120 -10.77 1.81 11.35
N SER A 121 -11.89 1.76 10.61
CA SER A 121 -13.23 1.75 11.21
C SER A 121 -13.43 0.51 12.07
N LYS A 122 -14.34 0.60 13.04
CA LYS A 122 -14.75 -0.54 13.87
C LYS A 122 -16.00 -1.24 13.30
N ARG A 123 -16.67 -0.63 12.33
CA ARG A 123 -17.95 -1.08 11.79
C ARG A 123 -17.77 -1.82 10.48
N ASN A 124 -18.44 -2.96 10.35
CA ASN A 124 -18.49 -3.73 9.11
C ASN A 124 -17.12 -4.11 8.51
N VAL A 125 -16.04 -4.10 9.30
CA VAL A 125 -14.66 -4.29 8.80
C VAL A 125 -14.54 -5.54 7.94
N GLY A 126 -15.12 -6.65 8.39
CA GLY A 126 -15.13 -7.90 7.61
C GLY A 126 -15.79 -7.75 6.23
N ILE A 127 -16.94 -7.08 6.13
CA ILE A 127 -17.62 -6.84 4.85
C ILE A 127 -16.74 -5.95 3.96
N ARG A 128 -16.11 -4.91 4.52
CA ARG A 128 -15.27 -3.99 3.77
C ARG A 128 -14.01 -4.69 3.22
N ILE A 129 -13.40 -5.57 4.03
CA ILE A 129 -12.31 -6.47 3.59
C ILE A 129 -12.79 -7.40 2.46
N VAL A 130 -13.96 -8.02 2.58
CA VAL A 130 -14.51 -8.90 1.53
C VAL A 130 -14.75 -8.14 0.23
N ILE A 131 -15.28 -6.91 0.30
CA ILE A 131 -15.44 -6.06 -0.88
C ILE A 131 -14.07 -5.71 -1.47
N GLY A 132 -13.11 -5.32 -0.63
CA GLY A 132 -11.73 -5.06 -1.04
C GLY A 132 -11.08 -6.22 -1.76
N PHE A 133 -11.27 -7.44 -1.24
CA PHE A 133 -10.81 -8.67 -1.87
C PHE A 133 -11.51 -8.94 -3.22
N GLY A 134 -12.82 -8.68 -3.32
CA GLY A 134 -13.53 -8.75 -4.61
C GLY A 134 -12.94 -7.78 -5.66
N ILE A 135 -12.63 -6.55 -5.25
CA ILE A 135 -11.99 -5.55 -6.10
C ILE A 135 -10.57 -5.98 -6.47
N SER A 136 -9.81 -6.57 -5.54
CA SER A 136 -8.44 -7.02 -5.80
C SER A 136 -8.40 -8.15 -6.84
N LEU A 137 -9.36 -9.08 -6.82
CA LEU A 137 -9.46 -10.13 -7.83
C LEU A 137 -9.75 -9.55 -9.24
N ILE A 138 -10.61 -8.55 -9.33
CA ILE A 138 -10.89 -7.85 -10.60
C ILE A 138 -9.63 -7.14 -11.10
N ALA A 139 -8.91 -6.45 -10.20
CA ALA A 139 -7.67 -5.75 -10.52
C ALA A 139 -6.59 -6.72 -11.00
N LEU A 140 -6.40 -7.87 -10.32
CA LEU A 140 -5.47 -8.91 -10.75
C LEU A 140 -5.84 -9.53 -12.10
N LEU A 141 -7.13 -9.70 -12.39
CA LEU A 141 -7.55 -10.18 -13.70
C LEU A 141 -7.17 -9.19 -14.81
N VAL A 142 -7.41 -7.90 -14.61
CA VAL A 142 -7.04 -6.87 -15.60
C VAL A 142 -5.53 -6.77 -15.75
N TYR A 143 -4.81 -6.80 -14.64
CA TYR A 143 -3.35 -6.89 -14.64
C TYR A 143 -2.85 -8.06 -15.49
N HIS A 144 -3.42 -9.25 -15.29
CA HIS A 144 -3.06 -10.46 -16.04
C HIS A 144 -3.36 -10.34 -17.54
N LEU A 145 -4.50 -9.75 -17.90
CA LEU A 145 -4.91 -9.59 -19.30
C LEU A 145 -4.06 -8.58 -20.06
N GLU A 146 -3.55 -7.54 -19.39
CA GLU A 146 -2.70 -6.53 -20.02
C GLU A 146 -1.23 -6.95 -20.12
N ARG A 147 -0.78 -7.80 -19.20
CA ARG A 147 0.64 -8.18 -19.14
C ARG A 147 0.89 -9.43 -19.98
N ASN A 148 1.67 -9.25 -21.04
CA ASN A 148 2.16 -10.33 -21.88
C ASN A 148 3.06 -11.28 -21.06
N ASN A 149 3.00 -12.59 -21.36
CA ASN A 149 3.82 -13.64 -20.74
C ASN A 149 3.65 -13.79 -19.21
N THR A 150 2.46 -13.51 -18.67
CA THR A 150 2.18 -13.81 -17.26
C THR A 150 1.86 -15.30 -17.07
N ALA A 151 2.23 -15.82 -15.90
CA ALA A 151 1.75 -17.13 -15.45
C ALA A 151 0.22 -17.19 -15.51
N PRO A 152 -0.38 -18.38 -15.71
CA PRO A 152 -1.84 -18.53 -15.68
C PRO A 152 -2.45 -17.90 -14.43
N ILE A 153 -3.61 -17.23 -14.55
CA ILE A 153 -4.26 -16.51 -13.45
C ILE A 153 -4.36 -17.32 -12.14
N GLY A 154 -4.62 -18.64 -12.23
CA GLY A 154 -4.69 -19.51 -11.06
C GLY A 154 -3.34 -19.67 -10.34
N GLU A 155 -2.24 -19.74 -11.08
CA GLU A 155 -0.89 -19.76 -10.53
C GLU A 155 -0.51 -18.41 -9.93
N MET A 156 -0.83 -17.30 -10.62
CA MET A 156 -0.61 -15.95 -10.06
C MET A 156 -1.35 -15.77 -8.74
N LEU A 157 -2.64 -16.14 -8.67
CA LEU A 157 -3.42 -16.10 -7.43
C LEU A 157 -2.82 -17.00 -6.33
N GLY A 158 -2.41 -18.21 -6.70
CA GLY A 158 -1.71 -19.12 -5.80
C GLY A 158 -0.42 -18.52 -5.26
N ASN A 159 0.35 -17.81 -6.08
CA ASN A 159 1.59 -17.15 -5.69
C ASN A 159 1.35 -15.91 -4.81
N VAL A 160 0.31 -15.11 -5.07
CA VAL A 160 -0.05 -13.93 -4.28
C VAL A 160 -0.50 -14.32 -2.86
N TYR A 161 -1.40 -15.30 -2.73
CA TYR A 161 -2.01 -15.66 -1.44
C TYR A 161 -1.34 -16.84 -0.73
N GLN A 162 -0.15 -17.22 -1.15
CA GLN A 162 0.62 -18.28 -0.50
C GLN A 162 0.99 -17.88 0.95
N PRO A 163 0.97 -18.83 1.91
CA PRO A 163 1.38 -18.57 3.30
C PRO A 163 2.81 -18.04 3.45
N ARG A 164 3.65 -18.18 2.41
CA ARG A 164 5.00 -17.61 2.38
C ARG A 164 5.04 -16.08 2.42
N ASN A 165 3.95 -15.43 2.02
CA ASN A 165 3.85 -13.98 1.93
C ASN A 165 3.23 -13.34 3.19
N ILE A 166 3.10 -14.08 4.30
CA ILE A 166 2.48 -13.56 5.52
C ILE A 166 3.21 -12.32 6.07
N SER A 167 4.54 -12.23 5.91
CA SER A 167 5.29 -11.04 6.34
C SER A 167 4.98 -9.83 5.46
N HIS A 168 4.89 -10.01 4.14
CA HIS A 168 4.43 -8.95 3.23
C HIS A 168 2.98 -8.52 3.52
N LEU A 169 2.10 -9.47 3.85
CA LEU A 169 0.72 -9.16 4.23
C LEU A 169 0.68 -8.24 5.47
N VAL A 170 1.46 -8.57 6.50
CA VAL A 170 1.56 -7.74 7.71
C VAL A 170 2.22 -6.39 7.39
N GLN A 171 3.31 -6.39 6.63
CA GLN A 171 4.00 -5.17 6.22
C GLN A 171 3.06 -4.20 5.51
N VAL A 172 2.37 -4.64 4.46
CA VAL A 172 1.47 -3.80 3.65
C VAL A 172 0.32 -3.27 4.50
N PHE A 173 -0.29 -4.10 5.36
CA PHE A 173 -1.35 -3.63 6.26
C PHE A 173 -0.86 -2.53 7.21
N MET A 174 0.33 -2.72 7.78
CA MET A 174 0.90 -1.79 8.75
C MET A 174 1.39 -0.50 8.08
N GLU A 175 1.87 -0.60 6.85
CA GLU A 175 2.20 0.53 5.99
C GLU A 175 0.96 1.37 5.67
N ASP A 176 -0.16 0.74 5.26
CA ASP A 176 -1.43 1.43 5.04
C ASP A 176 -1.90 2.18 6.31
N CYS A 177 -1.72 1.59 7.49
CA CYS A 177 -1.99 2.26 8.77
C CYS A 177 -1.09 3.49 8.99
N ALA A 178 0.21 3.39 8.70
CA ALA A 178 1.16 4.48 8.86
C ALA A 178 0.89 5.64 7.90
N ILE A 179 0.57 5.31 6.65
CA ILE A 179 0.17 6.27 5.62
C ILE A 179 -1.13 6.96 6.01
N ALA A 180 -2.14 6.21 6.45
CA ALA A 180 -3.41 6.77 6.91
C ALA A 180 -3.23 7.67 8.15
N LEU A 181 -2.36 7.29 9.09
CA LEU A 181 -1.96 8.13 10.22
C LEU A 181 -1.44 9.48 9.72
N LEU A 182 -0.41 9.45 8.85
CA LEU A 182 0.21 10.66 8.31
C LEU A 182 -0.80 11.52 7.54
N PHE A 183 -1.56 10.91 6.64
CA PHE A 183 -2.57 11.59 5.84
C PHE A 183 -3.60 12.29 6.72
N PHE A 184 -4.12 11.61 7.74
CA PHE A 184 -5.13 12.18 8.63
C PHE A 184 -4.62 13.44 9.35
N ARG A 185 -3.39 13.40 9.90
CA ARG A 185 -2.81 14.57 10.60
C ARG A 185 -2.47 15.70 9.63
N LEU A 186 -1.88 15.35 8.48
CA LEU A 186 -1.54 16.34 7.46
C LEU A 186 -2.80 17.02 6.92
N SER A 187 -3.87 16.26 6.69
CA SER A 187 -5.16 16.78 6.20
C SER A 187 -5.82 17.70 7.21
N ALA A 188 -5.64 17.46 8.50
CA ALA A 188 -6.12 18.38 9.54
C ALA A 188 -5.33 19.70 9.55
N TRP A 189 -4.07 19.70 9.09
CA TRP A 189 -3.21 20.90 9.11
C TRP A 189 -3.27 21.73 7.83
N VAL A 190 -3.09 21.10 6.66
CA VAL A 190 -3.00 21.80 5.36
C VAL A 190 -4.20 21.54 4.44
N GLY A 191 -5.16 20.72 4.89
CA GLY A 191 -6.33 20.34 4.11
C GLY A 191 -6.09 19.11 3.22
N GLN A 192 -7.20 18.51 2.79
CA GLN A 192 -7.22 17.23 2.09
C GLN A 192 -6.51 17.28 0.73
N LYS A 193 -6.73 18.33 -0.07
CA LYS A 193 -6.14 18.46 -1.43
C LYS A 193 -4.62 18.41 -1.39
N TRP A 194 -4.01 19.19 -0.50
CA TRP A 194 -2.55 19.22 -0.34
C TRP A 194 -2.02 17.92 0.28
N SER A 195 -2.79 17.31 1.18
CA SER A 195 -2.40 16.02 1.78
C SER A 195 -2.35 14.90 0.76
N ILE A 196 -3.28 14.85 -0.20
CA ILE A 196 -3.24 13.90 -1.32
C ILE A 196 -1.93 14.06 -2.08
N ALA A 197 -1.60 15.28 -2.50
CA ALA A 197 -0.38 15.54 -3.28
C ALA A 197 0.90 15.20 -2.49
N ILE A 198 1.00 15.65 -1.24
CA ILE A 198 2.18 15.44 -0.40
C ILE A 198 2.36 13.96 -0.06
N VAL A 199 1.30 13.26 0.38
CA VAL A 199 1.42 11.85 0.75
C VAL A 199 1.68 10.97 -0.47
N ALA A 200 1.06 11.24 -1.62
CA ALA A 200 1.38 10.54 -2.87
C ALA A 200 2.84 10.70 -3.26
N PHE A 201 3.37 11.92 -3.16
CA PHE A 201 4.79 12.19 -3.42
C PHE A 201 5.71 11.48 -2.41
N LEU A 202 5.40 11.53 -1.12
CA LEU A 202 6.19 10.85 -0.08
C LEU A 202 6.17 9.34 -0.25
N PHE A 203 5.04 8.75 -0.65
CA PHE A 203 4.91 7.34 -0.95
C PHE A 203 5.83 6.93 -2.11
N ALA A 204 5.81 7.66 -3.22
CA ALA A 204 6.75 7.44 -4.31
C ALA A 204 8.22 7.62 -3.84
N ALA A 205 8.50 8.69 -3.09
CA ALA A 205 9.84 8.98 -2.58
C ALA A 205 10.38 7.90 -1.63
N ALA A 206 9.53 7.14 -0.94
CA ALA A 206 9.93 6.02 -0.09
C ALA A 206 10.66 4.91 -0.86
N HIS A 207 10.48 4.83 -2.19
CA HIS A 207 11.16 3.87 -3.06
C HIS A 207 12.58 4.30 -3.45
N ILE A 208 12.93 5.58 -3.28
CA ILE A 208 14.24 6.14 -3.69
C ILE A 208 15.43 5.38 -3.06
N PRO A 209 15.47 5.08 -1.74
CA PRO A 209 16.59 4.36 -1.16
C PRO A 209 16.82 2.99 -1.79
N SER A 210 15.74 2.25 -2.07
CA SER A 210 15.80 0.96 -2.75
C SER A 210 16.38 1.11 -4.16
N LEU A 211 15.84 2.05 -4.95
CA LEU A 211 16.31 2.36 -6.30
C LEU A 211 17.80 2.74 -6.33
N ILE A 212 18.26 3.55 -5.38
CA ILE A 212 19.69 3.89 -5.26
C ILE A 212 20.52 2.64 -4.94
N SER A 213 20.06 1.83 -3.99
CA SER A 213 20.79 0.63 -3.54
C SER A 213 20.92 -0.45 -4.63
N THR A 214 19.95 -0.54 -5.54
CA THR A 214 19.95 -1.48 -6.67
C THR A 214 20.61 -0.92 -7.91
N GLY A 215 21.09 0.33 -7.89
CA GLY A 215 21.71 0.98 -9.04
C GLY A 215 20.71 1.28 -10.17
N ALA A 216 19.48 1.68 -9.81
CA ALA A 216 18.42 1.96 -10.75
C ALA A 216 18.80 3.03 -11.79
N SER A 217 18.33 2.81 -13.01
CA SER A 217 18.43 3.72 -14.14
C SER A 217 17.61 4.99 -13.96
N ILE A 218 17.93 6.04 -14.71
CA ILE A 218 17.15 7.29 -14.73
C ILE A 218 15.68 7.06 -15.11
N GLN A 219 15.41 6.04 -15.94
CA GLN A 219 14.06 5.67 -16.36
C GLN A 219 13.23 5.16 -15.18
N GLU A 220 13.83 4.38 -14.28
CA GLU A 220 13.17 3.89 -13.07
C GLU A 220 12.88 5.04 -12.09
N PHE A 221 13.74 6.05 -12.00
CA PHE A 221 13.43 7.28 -11.27
C PHE A 221 12.27 8.06 -11.89
N GLN A 222 12.11 8.05 -13.22
CA GLN A 222 10.96 8.67 -13.88
C GLN A 222 9.66 7.94 -13.52
N ASN A 223 9.69 6.63 -13.27
CA ASN A 223 8.50 5.89 -12.85
C ASN A 223 7.94 6.35 -11.50
N LEU A 224 8.75 7.00 -10.64
CA LEU A 224 8.26 7.63 -9.40
C LEU A 224 7.22 8.74 -9.66
N PHE A 225 7.27 9.40 -10.82
CA PHE A 225 6.21 10.32 -11.22
C PHE A 225 4.90 9.58 -11.48
N LEU A 226 4.96 8.41 -12.11
CA LEU A 226 3.78 7.57 -12.32
C LEU A 226 3.24 7.04 -10.99
N ASP A 227 4.11 6.61 -10.07
CA ASP A 227 3.70 6.21 -8.72
C ASP A 227 3.01 7.35 -7.97
N THR A 228 3.49 8.58 -8.12
CA THR A 228 2.84 9.76 -7.55
C THR A 228 1.44 9.98 -8.16
N LEU A 229 1.26 9.75 -9.46
CA LEU A 229 -0.05 9.86 -10.12
C LEU A 229 -1.01 8.76 -9.66
N ILE A 230 -0.55 7.50 -9.59
CA ILE A 230 -1.33 6.37 -9.04
C ILE A 230 -1.72 6.68 -7.60
N GLY A 231 -0.76 7.10 -6.77
CA GLY A 231 -0.98 7.49 -5.39
C GLY A 231 -2.03 8.60 -5.28
N THR A 232 -1.99 9.60 -6.16
CA THR A 232 -2.99 10.67 -6.18
C THR A 232 -4.41 10.15 -6.45
N ILE A 233 -4.57 9.24 -7.42
CA ILE A 233 -5.86 8.60 -7.74
C ILE A 233 -6.37 7.79 -6.54
N VAL A 234 -5.50 6.94 -5.99
CA VAL A 234 -5.82 6.07 -4.85
C VAL A 234 -6.16 6.89 -3.60
N PHE A 235 -5.36 7.90 -3.25
CA PHE A 235 -5.63 8.76 -2.09
C PHE A 235 -6.90 9.60 -2.27
N THR A 236 -7.28 9.94 -3.50
CA THR A 236 -8.57 10.58 -3.75
C THR A 236 -9.72 9.65 -3.37
N ALA A 237 -9.65 8.37 -3.72
CA ALA A 237 -10.64 7.36 -3.34
C ALA A 237 -10.63 7.09 -1.83
N LEU A 238 -9.45 6.80 -1.28
CA LEU A 238 -9.25 6.52 0.13
C LEU A 238 -9.74 7.67 1.02
N SER A 239 -9.39 8.92 0.70
CA SER A 239 -9.80 10.08 1.50
C SER A 239 -11.31 10.33 1.49
N LYS A 240 -12.03 9.81 0.49
CA LYS A 240 -13.50 9.82 0.44
C LYS A 240 -14.12 8.75 1.34
N SER A 241 -13.55 7.54 1.38
CA SER A 241 -13.98 6.47 2.30
C SER A 241 -13.49 6.62 3.74
N LYS A 242 -12.30 7.21 3.93
CA LYS A 242 -11.50 7.19 5.15
C LYS A 242 -11.36 5.78 5.73
N ASP A 243 -11.04 4.83 4.86
CA ASP A 243 -11.07 3.42 5.21
C ASP A 243 -10.01 2.61 4.47
N ILE A 244 -9.02 2.10 5.22
CA ILE A 244 -8.01 1.21 4.66
C ILE A 244 -8.47 -0.24 4.57
N ALA A 245 -9.58 -0.63 5.23
CA ALA A 245 -9.99 -2.03 5.29
C ALA A 245 -10.36 -2.62 3.93
N TRP A 246 -10.95 -1.82 3.03
CA TRP A 246 -11.24 -2.25 1.66
C TRP A 246 -10.01 -2.14 0.74
N PHE A 247 -9.08 -1.23 1.03
CA PHE A 247 -7.94 -0.96 0.18
C PHE A 247 -6.78 -1.92 0.43
N PHE A 248 -6.54 -2.30 1.67
CA PHE A 248 -5.46 -3.20 2.06
C PHE A 248 -5.39 -4.49 1.21
N PRO A 249 -6.49 -5.24 0.98
CA PRO A 249 -6.42 -6.45 0.14
C PRO A 249 -6.03 -6.15 -1.31
N LEU A 250 -6.44 -4.99 -1.83
CA LEU A 250 -6.08 -4.52 -3.17
C LEU A 250 -4.60 -4.14 -3.23
N HIS A 251 -4.13 -3.35 -2.27
CA HIS A 251 -2.74 -2.93 -2.19
C HIS A 251 -1.83 -4.15 -2.10
N PHE A 252 -2.10 -5.07 -1.17
CA PHE A 252 -1.35 -6.31 -1.02
C PHE A 252 -1.32 -7.12 -2.32
N ALA A 253 -2.49 -7.34 -2.94
CA ALA A 253 -2.59 -8.15 -4.16
C ALA A 253 -1.72 -7.58 -5.30
N LEU A 254 -1.82 -6.28 -5.55
CA LEU A 254 -1.08 -5.62 -6.63
C LEU A 254 0.40 -5.50 -6.31
N ASP A 255 0.78 -5.26 -5.06
CA ASP A 255 2.18 -5.23 -4.63
C ASP A 255 2.86 -6.60 -4.84
N MET A 256 2.15 -7.69 -4.52
CA MET A 256 2.65 -9.04 -4.77
C MET A 256 2.89 -9.35 -6.26
N THR A 257 2.26 -8.63 -7.20
CA THR A 257 2.53 -8.80 -8.64
C THR A 257 3.90 -8.27 -9.06
N GLN A 258 4.51 -7.38 -8.27
CA GLN A 258 5.88 -6.92 -8.50
C GLN A 258 6.91 -8.03 -8.25
N TYR A 259 6.62 -8.93 -7.30
CA TYR A 259 7.49 -10.06 -6.96
C TYR A 259 7.27 -11.30 -7.84
N TYR A 260 6.04 -11.53 -8.30
CA TYR A 260 5.67 -12.80 -8.96
C TYR A 260 5.05 -12.66 -10.36
N GLY A 261 4.80 -11.45 -10.85
CA GLY A 261 4.10 -11.27 -12.13
C GLY A 261 4.98 -11.45 -13.37
N GLY A 262 6.29 -11.64 -13.22
CA GLY A 262 7.26 -11.63 -14.32
C GLY A 262 8.20 -12.83 -14.37
N GLN A 263 7.86 -13.93 -13.70
CA GLN A 263 8.59 -15.19 -13.81
C GLN A 263 8.03 -16.05 -14.93
#